data_AF-A0A8S0VTW2-F1
#
_entry.id   AF-A0A8S0VTW2-F1
#
_cell.length_a   1.000
_cell.length_b   1.000
_cell.length_c   1.000
_cell.angle_alpha   90.00
_cell.angle_beta   90.00
_cell.angle_gamma   90.00
#
_symmetry.space_group_name_H-M   'P 1'
#
loop_
_entity.id
_entity.type
_entity.pdbx_description
1 polymer ?
#
loop_
_entity_poly.entity_id
_entity_poly.type
_entity_poly.pdbx_seq_one_letter_code
_entity_poly.pdbx_strand_id
1 'polypeptide(L)'
;MTMVNELMGWDFGMGFMNYGERWRTHRRLMHLSFHPAAVLKYRRQLLRSTRNLLNRFLDFPDDNVIENVRHMAGETIVSVAYGIEVLPKGDPYIAVAEKNMRVGAIAAVPGAFLVDNLPFLKYVPDWFPGADFKRKAKEWKELARLMIYPPFDVVKRNIAAGSAPPSFVANAFDEKLRAGYKDAAYQEDVIREVSLSLYAAGSDTTVNTIAVCILGLLDHPEVLKKAQVEID
;
A
#
# COMPACT_ATOMS: atom_id res chain seq x y z
N MET A 1 -10.53 -14.67 -7.02
CA MET A 1 -11.64 -14.62 -6.05
C MET A 1 -12.65 -13.61 -6.54
N THR A 2 -13.90 -14.00 -6.75
CA THR A 2 -14.94 -13.11 -7.31
C THR A 2 -15.25 -11.96 -6.35
N MET A 3 -15.21 -12.18 -5.03
CA MET A 3 -15.42 -11.12 -4.05
C MET A 3 -14.35 -10.01 -4.17
N VAL A 4 -13.07 -10.39 -4.05
CA VAL A 4 -11.95 -9.44 -4.07
C VAL A 4 -11.75 -8.83 -5.46
N ASN A 5 -11.67 -9.65 -6.51
CA ASN A 5 -11.26 -9.16 -7.82
C ASN A 5 -12.40 -8.43 -8.53
N GLU A 6 -13.58 -9.05 -8.60
CA GLU A 6 -14.66 -8.55 -9.45
C GLU A 6 -15.59 -7.58 -8.72
N LEU A 7 -16.00 -7.92 -7.49
CA LEU A 7 -16.98 -7.12 -6.75
C LEU A 7 -16.33 -5.92 -6.05
N MET A 8 -15.21 -6.13 -5.36
CA MET A 8 -14.44 -5.04 -4.75
C MET A 8 -13.58 -4.27 -5.76
N GLY A 9 -13.29 -4.85 -6.92
CA GLY A 9 -12.50 -4.22 -7.97
C GLY A 9 -11.01 -4.16 -7.67
N TRP A 10 -10.42 -5.23 -7.14
CA TRP A 10 -8.97 -5.36 -6.93
C TRP A 10 -8.26 -6.17 -8.02
N ASP A 11 -8.94 -6.44 -9.14
CA ASP A 11 -8.42 -7.22 -10.27
C ASP A 11 -7.15 -6.61 -10.91
N PHE A 12 -6.93 -5.30 -10.74
CA PHE A 12 -5.72 -4.60 -11.15
C PHE A 12 -4.60 -4.57 -10.08
N GLY A 13 -4.86 -5.08 -8.88
CA GLY A 13 -3.82 -5.22 -7.86
C GLY A 13 -2.87 -6.35 -8.23
N MET A 14 -1.56 -6.10 -8.17
CA MET A 14 -0.56 -7.06 -8.68
C MET A 14 -0.60 -8.43 -7.99
N GLY A 15 -1.01 -8.48 -6.71
CA GLY A 15 -1.19 -9.73 -5.97
C GLY A 15 -2.40 -10.56 -6.42
N PHE A 16 -3.36 -9.96 -7.14
CA PHE A 16 -4.61 -10.58 -7.58
C PHE A 16 -4.72 -10.75 -9.10
N MET A 17 -3.82 -10.10 -9.85
CA MET A 17 -3.74 -10.18 -11.30
C MET A 17 -3.34 -11.58 -11.78
N ASN A 18 -4.02 -12.06 -12.82
CA ASN A 18 -3.57 -13.23 -13.57
C ASN A 18 -2.26 -12.93 -14.30
N TYR A 19 -1.40 -13.95 -14.40
CA TYR A 19 -0.17 -13.81 -15.15
C TYR A 19 -0.45 -13.53 -16.63
N GLY A 20 0.21 -12.52 -17.17
CA GLY A 20 0.00 -12.04 -18.54
C GLY A 20 0.87 -10.84 -18.88
N GLU A 21 0.66 -10.26 -20.05
CA GLU A 21 1.44 -9.10 -20.53
C GLU A 21 1.27 -7.88 -19.60
N ARG A 22 0.03 -7.57 -19.18
CA ARG A 22 -0.25 -6.54 -18.16
C ARG A 22 0.49 -6.78 -16.84
N TRP A 23 0.46 -8.00 -16.29
CA TRP A 23 1.18 -8.34 -15.06
C TRP A 23 2.70 -8.16 -15.22
N ARG A 24 3.27 -8.60 -16.36
CA ARG A 24 4.70 -8.43 -16.64
C ARG A 24 5.09 -6.95 -16.74
N THR A 25 4.22 -6.12 -17.32
CA THR A 25 4.40 -4.67 -17.38
C THR A 25 4.43 -4.05 -15.98
N HIS A 26 3.50 -4.44 -15.10
CA HIS A 26 3.51 -4.04 -13.69
C HIS A 26 4.79 -4.48 -12.98
N ARG A 27 5.18 -5.76 -13.13
CA ARG A 27 6.40 -6.31 -12.53
C ARG A 27 7.65 -5.58 -12.98
N ARG A 28 7.75 -5.26 -14.27
CA ARG A 28 8.88 -4.53 -14.82
C ARG A 28 8.97 -3.13 -14.22
N LEU A 29 7.86 -2.38 -14.17
CA LEU A 29 7.85 -1.03 -13.60
C LEU A 29 8.22 -1.03 -12.11
N MET A 30 7.67 -1.96 -11.34
CA MET A 30 7.99 -2.13 -9.92
C MET A 30 9.47 -2.50 -9.74
N HIS A 31 9.99 -3.47 -10.49
CA HIS A 31 11.38 -3.91 -10.34
C HIS A 31 12.38 -2.81 -10.73
N LEU A 32 12.16 -2.10 -11.84
CA LEU A 32 13.00 -0.97 -12.23
C LEU A 32 13.08 0.09 -11.11
N SER A 33 11.94 0.36 -10.46
CA SER A 33 11.83 1.38 -9.43
C SER A 33 12.37 0.96 -8.06
N PHE A 34 12.40 -0.34 -7.75
CA PHE A 34 12.63 -0.85 -6.40
C PHE A 34 13.69 -1.96 -6.29
N HIS A 35 14.44 -2.25 -7.35
CA HIS A 35 15.63 -3.11 -7.23
C HIS A 35 16.67 -2.49 -6.26
N PRO A 36 17.60 -3.28 -5.71
CA PRO A 36 18.47 -2.85 -4.61
C PRO A 36 19.24 -1.54 -4.84
N ALA A 37 19.66 -1.24 -6.07
CA ALA A 37 20.31 0.03 -6.36
C ALA A 37 19.31 1.19 -6.52
N ALA A 38 18.16 0.98 -7.18
CA ALA A 38 17.15 2.04 -7.34
C ALA A 38 16.52 2.47 -6.01
N VAL A 39 16.34 1.56 -5.05
CA VAL A 39 15.66 1.88 -3.78
C VAL A 39 16.43 2.92 -2.95
N LEU A 40 17.74 3.07 -3.18
CA LEU A 40 18.59 4.03 -2.48
C LEU A 40 18.13 5.48 -2.65
N LYS A 41 17.44 5.83 -3.75
CA LYS A 41 16.87 7.17 -3.96
C LYS A 41 15.79 7.53 -2.94
N TYR A 42 15.18 6.53 -2.30
CA TYR A 42 14.16 6.67 -1.27
C TYR A 42 14.73 6.66 0.16
N ARG A 43 16.06 6.59 0.32
CA ARG A 43 16.72 6.51 1.63
C ARG A 43 16.36 7.67 2.56
N ARG A 44 16.14 8.88 2.01
CA ARG A 44 15.72 10.05 2.80
C ARG A 44 14.34 9.84 3.42
N GLN A 45 13.37 9.37 2.63
CA GLN A 45 12.01 9.08 3.07
C GLN A 45 12.00 7.97 4.13
N LEU A 46 12.77 6.90 3.91
CA LEU A 46 12.93 5.80 4.86
C LEU A 46 13.51 6.30 6.18
N LEU A 47 14.65 7.01 6.15
CA LEU A 47 15.30 7.53 7.35
C LEU A 47 14.43 8.50 8.12
N ARG A 48 13.67 9.37 7.44
CA ARG A 48 12.74 10.30 8.09
C ARG A 48 11.68 9.54 8.88
N SER A 49 11.01 8.58 8.24
CA SER A 49 9.94 7.79 8.88
C SER A 49 10.49 6.99 10.06
N THR A 50 11.68 6.38 9.92
CA THR A 50 12.35 5.69 11.03
C THR A 50 12.67 6.64 12.18
N ARG A 51 13.21 7.83 11.92
CA ARG A 51 13.52 8.82 12.97
C ARG A 51 12.26 9.31 13.68
N ASN A 52 11.19 9.55 12.93
CA ASN A 52 9.89 9.93 13.49
C ASN A 52 9.33 8.84 14.41
N LEU A 53 9.50 7.55 14.06
CA LEU A 53 9.14 6.44 14.94
C LEU A 53 9.97 6.45 16.23
N LEU A 54 11.29 6.57 16.12
CA LEU A 54 12.18 6.57 17.28
C LEU A 54 11.89 7.74 18.22
N ASN A 55 11.63 8.93 17.69
CA ASN A 55 11.23 10.09 18.49
C ASN A 55 9.91 9.83 19.23
N ARG A 56 8.91 9.20 18.58
CA ARG A 56 7.66 8.84 19.26
C ARG A 56 7.85 7.86 20.40
N PHE A 57 8.74 6.88 20.23
CA PHE A 57 9.07 5.95 21.32
C PHE A 57 9.75 6.64 22.50
N LEU A 58 10.52 7.70 22.26
CA LEU A 58 11.15 8.50 23.31
C LEU A 58 10.15 9.45 23.99
N ASP A 59 9.34 10.15 23.21
CA ASP A 59 8.42 11.17 23.70
C ASP A 59 7.18 10.56 24.38
N PHE A 60 6.77 9.36 23.93
CA PHE A 60 5.56 8.66 24.39
C PHE A 60 5.85 7.17 24.65
N PRO A 61 6.62 6.83 25.70
CA PRO A 61 7.04 5.45 25.97
C PRO A 61 5.88 4.49 26.29
N ASP A 62 4.75 5.03 26.76
CA ASP A 62 3.54 4.26 27.09
C ASP A 62 2.54 4.17 25.92
N ASP A 63 2.80 4.82 24.78
CA ASP A 63 1.94 4.75 23.59
C ASP A 63 2.01 3.35 22.95
N ASN A 64 0.96 3.00 22.20
CA ASN A 64 0.87 1.71 21.53
C ASN A 64 1.97 1.53 20.47
N VAL A 65 2.91 0.61 20.73
CA VAL A 65 4.06 0.30 19.86
C VAL A 65 3.61 -0.07 18.44
N ILE A 66 2.56 -0.89 18.31
CA ILE A 66 2.08 -1.39 17.01
C ILE A 66 1.44 -0.26 16.20
N GLU A 67 0.70 0.64 16.85
CA GLU A 67 0.13 1.81 16.18
C GLU A 67 1.21 2.78 15.70
N ASN A 68 2.26 2.97 16.50
CA ASN A 68 3.41 3.78 16.11
C ASN A 68 4.17 3.16 14.90
N VAL A 69 4.40 1.85 14.91
CA VAL A 69 5.00 1.13 13.77
C VAL A 69 4.09 1.22 12.53
N ARG A 70 2.78 1.11 12.71
CA ARG A 70 1.79 1.25 11.63
C ARG A 70 1.81 2.63 11.02
N HIS A 71 1.89 3.66 11.86
CA HIS A 71 2.04 5.02 11.40
C HIS A 71 3.32 5.21 10.59
N MET A 72 4.46 4.69 11.08
CA MET A 72 5.74 4.76 10.36
C MET A 72 5.70 4.04 9.00
N ALA A 73 5.10 2.85 8.94
CA ALA A 73 4.96 2.12 7.68
C ALA A 73 4.08 2.88 6.68
N GLY A 74 2.97 3.45 7.15
CA GLY A 74 2.09 4.33 6.39
C GLY A 74 2.81 5.57 5.88
N GLU A 75 3.50 6.30 6.76
CA GLU A 75 4.34 7.45 6.40
C GLU A 75 5.35 7.09 5.30
N THR A 76 6.07 5.99 5.50
CA THR A 76 7.09 5.50 4.58
C THR A 76 6.49 5.29 3.20
N ILE A 77 5.43 4.47 3.10
CA ILE A 77 4.93 4.06 1.80
C ILE A 77 4.19 5.19 1.09
N VAL A 78 3.47 6.06 1.81
CA VAL A 78 2.81 7.24 1.24
C VAL A 78 3.86 8.21 0.70
N SER A 79 4.94 8.43 1.45
CA SER A 79 6.04 9.28 1.01
C SER A 79 6.82 8.69 -0.17
N VAL A 80 7.09 7.39 -0.18
CA VAL A 80 7.81 6.73 -1.27
C VAL A 80 6.97 6.62 -2.52
N ALA A 81 5.70 6.22 -2.41
CA ALA A 81 4.81 6.02 -3.54
C ALA A 81 4.39 7.37 -4.16
N TYR A 82 4.00 8.33 -3.32
CA TYR A 82 3.34 9.57 -3.75
C TYR A 82 4.13 10.85 -3.43
N GLY A 83 5.16 10.81 -2.60
CA GLY A 83 5.90 12.01 -2.21
C GLY A 83 5.10 12.91 -1.27
N ILE A 84 4.09 12.36 -0.62
CA ILE A 84 3.22 13.05 0.33
C ILE A 84 3.82 12.91 1.73
N GLU A 85 3.79 14.00 2.50
CA GLU A 85 4.11 13.99 3.92
C GLU A 85 2.81 13.81 4.71
N VAL A 86 2.77 12.79 5.56
CA VAL A 86 1.61 12.49 6.39
C VAL A 86 1.62 13.33 7.67
N LEU A 87 0.44 13.57 8.23
CA LEU A 87 0.28 14.21 9.53
C LEU A 87 0.86 13.33 10.65
N PRO A 88 1.46 13.91 11.70
CA PRO A 88 2.02 13.12 12.81
C PRO A 88 1.00 12.21 13.53
N LYS A 89 -0.26 12.62 13.61
CA LYS A 89 -1.35 11.80 14.18
C LYS A 89 -2.62 12.04 13.36
N GLY A 90 -3.48 11.02 13.28
CA GLY A 90 -4.78 11.13 12.61
C GLY A 90 -4.72 11.39 11.11
N ASP A 91 -3.66 10.94 10.43
CA ASP A 91 -3.52 11.16 9.00
C ASP A 91 -4.62 10.41 8.21
N PRO A 92 -5.33 11.09 7.29
CA PRO A 92 -6.42 10.49 6.54
C PRO A 92 -5.96 9.38 5.59
N TYR A 93 -4.77 9.46 5.01
CA TYR A 93 -4.28 8.40 4.12
C TYR A 93 -4.02 7.13 4.92
N ILE A 94 -3.34 7.26 6.06
CA ILE A 94 -3.06 6.12 6.95
C ILE A 94 -4.38 5.50 7.41
N ALA A 95 -5.33 6.29 7.92
CA ALA A 95 -6.62 5.77 8.38
C ALA A 95 -7.40 5.03 7.28
N VAL A 96 -7.37 5.53 6.05
CA VAL A 96 -8.01 4.86 4.90
C VAL A 96 -7.29 3.54 4.59
N ALA A 97 -5.96 3.50 4.60
CA ALA A 97 -5.21 2.27 4.38
C ALA A 97 -5.52 1.21 5.45
N GLU A 98 -5.55 1.59 6.72
CA GLU A 98 -5.89 0.67 7.81
C GLU A 98 -7.27 0.05 7.65
N LYS A 99 -8.27 0.89 7.35
CA LYS A 99 -9.65 0.43 7.13
C LYS A 99 -9.73 -0.50 5.92
N ASN A 100 -9.01 -0.17 4.84
CA ASN A 100 -8.97 -0.96 3.63
C ASN A 100 -8.27 -2.32 3.84
N MET A 101 -7.13 -2.34 4.54
CA MET A 101 -6.42 -3.60 4.85
C MET A 101 -7.25 -4.51 5.74
N ARG A 102 -7.99 -3.97 6.72
CA ARG A 102 -8.90 -4.76 7.56
C ARG A 102 -10.00 -5.45 6.75
N VAL A 103 -10.64 -4.73 5.83
CA VAL A 103 -11.71 -5.33 5.00
C VAL A 103 -11.13 -6.27 3.94
N GLY A 104 -9.95 -5.95 3.41
CA GLY A 104 -9.20 -6.81 2.48
C GLY A 104 -8.81 -8.14 3.11
N ALA A 105 -8.33 -8.12 4.36
CA ALA A 105 -8.00 -9.34 5.11
C ALA A 105 -9.22 -10.26 5.27
N ILE A 106 -10.41 -9.70 5.55
CA ILE A 106 -11.66 -10.49 5.62
C ILE A 106 -12.04 -11.05 4.25
N ALA A 107 -11.94 -10.22 3.20
CA ALA A 107 -12.31 -10.60 1.84
C ALA A 107 -11.37 -11.67 1.23
N ALA A 108 -10.09 -11.65 1.62
CA ALA A 108 -9.08 -12.57 1.12
C ALA A 108 -9.12 -13.95 1.78
N VAL A 109 -9.90 -14.16 2.84
CA VAL A 109 -10.05 -15.49 3.46
C VAL A 109 -10.79 -16.42 2.49
N PRO A 110 -10.17 -17.54 2.06
CA PRO A 110 -10.84 -18.50 1.18
C PRO A 110 -12.13 -19.02 1.81
N GLY A 111 -13.24 -18.93 1.06
CA GLY A 111 -14.54 -19.42 1.52
C GLY A 111 -15.30 -18.48 2.46
N ALA A 112 -14.76 -17.31 2.81
CA ALA A 112 -15.50 -16.33 3.62
C ALA A 112 -16.77 -15.81 2.92
N PHE A 113 -16.81 -15.87 1.59
CA PHE A 113 -17.97 -15.50 0.78
C PHE A 113 -18.35 -16.62 -0.19
N LEU A 114 -19.62 -17.03 -0.18
CA LEU A 114 -20.13 -18.07 -1.08
C LEU A 114 -19.90 -17.73 -2.56
N VAL A 115 -19.88 -16.43 -2.91
CA VAL A 115 -19.64 -15.95 -4.28
C VAL A 115 -18.26 -16.34 -4.81
N ASP A 116 -17.27 -16.62 -3.94
CA ASP A 116 -15.96 -17.10 -4.40
C ASP A 116 -15.98 -18.54 -4.89
N ASN A 117 -16.89 -19.37 -4.35
CA ASN A 117 -17.10 -20.76 -4.78
C ASN A 117 -18.19 -20.89 -5.84
N LEU A 118 -19.17 -19.99 -5.81
CA LEU A 118 -20.32 -19.96 -6.73
C LEU A 118 -20.39 -18.59 -7.43
N PRO A 119 -19.54 -18.33 -8.44
CA PRO A 119 -19.42 -17.00 -9.06
C PRO A 119 -20.71 -16.45 -9.66
N PHE A 120 -21.66 -17.31 -10.05
CA PHE A 120 -22.96 -16.88 -10.58
C PHE A 120 -23.78 -16.09 -9.55
N LEU A 121 -23.49 -16.22 -8.25
CA LEU A 121 -24.15 -15.44 -7.20
C LEU A 121 -23.93 -13.93 -7.34
N LYS A 122 -22.89 -13.48 -8.05
CA LYS A 122 -22.65 -12.05 -8.32
C LYS A 122 -23.80 -11.36 -9.05
N TYR A 123 -24.61 -12.13 -9.79
CA TYR A 123 -25.75 -11.62 -10.56
C TYR A 123 -27.07 -11.59 -9.79
N VAL A 124 -27.11 -12.14 -8.58
CA VAL A 124 -28.31 -12.13 -7.73
C VAL A 124 -28.66 -10.69 -7.37
N PRO A 125 -29.95 -10.28 -7.37
CA PRO A 125 -30.35 -8.92 -6.99
C PRO A 125 -29.92 -8.54 -5.58
N ASP A 126 -29.61 -7.26 -5.35
CA ASP A 126 -29.11 -6.76 -4.05
C ASP A 126 -30.11 -6.95 -2.90
N TRP A 127 -31.41 -7.07 -3.20
CA TRP A 127 -32.48 -7.29 -2.21
C TRP A 127 -32.65 -8.75 -1.79
N PHE A 128 -32.02 -9.69 -2.47
CA PHE A 128 -32.23 -11.12 -2.24
C PHE A 128 -31.66 -11.56 -0.87
N PRO A 129 -32.35 -12.44 -0.11
CA PRO A 129 -31.83 -12.93 1.16
C PRO A 129 -30.44 -13.57 1.02
N GLY A 130 -29.47 -13.08 1.81
CA GLY A 130 -28.08 -13.53 1.73
C GLY A 130 -27.20 -12.77 0.73
N ALA A 131 -27.71 -11.75 0.03
CA ALA A 131 -26.94 -10.88 -0.87
C ALA A 131 -26.13 -9.77 -0.14
N ASP A 132 -26.00 -9.84 1.20
CA ASP A 132 -25.25 -8.86 2.01
C ASP A 132 -23.80 -8.64 1.54
N PHE A 133 -23.19 -9.65 0.92
CA PHE A 133 -21.85 -9.56 0.35
C PHE A 133 -21.76 -8.48 -0.75
N LYS A 134 -22.84 -8.20 -1.48
CA LYS A 134 -22.87 -7.15 -2.53
C LYS A 134 -22.81 -5.76 -1.91
N ARG A 135 -23.52 -5.55 -0.79
CA ARG A 135 -23.43 -4.30 -0.02
C ARG A 135 -22.02 -4.10 0.54
N LYS A 136 -21.45 -5.13 1.17
CA LYS A 136 -20.05 -5.11 1.64
C LYS A 136 -19.09 -4.79 0.51
N ALA A 137 -19.23 -5.45 -0.65
CA ALA A 137 -18.37 -5.20 -1.80
C ALA A 137 -18.45 -3.76 -2.30
N LYS A 138 -19.67 -3.18 -2.36
CA LYS A 138 -19.86 -1.77 -2.75
C LYS A 138 -19.17 -0.82 -1.78
N GLU A 139 -19.35 -1.02 -0.47
CA GLU A 139 -18.68 -0.23 0.56
C GLU A 139 -17.15 -0.36 0.49
N TRP A 140 -16.64 -1.58 0.30
CA TRP A 140 -15.21 -1.88 0.27
C TRP A 140 -14.53 -1.42 -1.02
N LYS A 141 -15.26 -1.42 -2.15
CA LYS A 141 -14.80 -0.83 -3.41
C LYS A 141 -14.56 0.67 -3.27
N GLU A 142 -15.41 1.40 -2.55
CA GLU A 142 -15.19 2.82 -2.29
C GLU A 142 -13.98 3.06 -1.38
N LEU A 143 -13.70 2.17 -0.41
CA LEU A 143 -12.46 2.24 0.37
C LEU A 143 -11.21 2.05 -0.49
N ALA A 144 -11.24 1.10 -1.43
CA ALA A 144 -10.15 0.93 -2.40
C ALA A 144 -9.95 2.20 -3.23
N ARG A 145 -11.03 2.82 -3.72
CA ARG A 145 -10.96 4.09 -4.45
C ARG A 145 -10.34 5.22 -3.63
N LEU A 146 -10.75 5.36 -2.37
CA LEU A 146 -10.20 6.38 -1.46
C LEU A 146 -8.71 6.16 -1.16
N MET A 147 -8.23 4.92 -1.23
CA MET A 147 -6.82 4.62 -1.06
C MET A 147 -5.97 4.96 -2.30
N ILE A 148 -6.57 4.93 -3.50
CA ILE A 148 -5.88 5.10 -4.78
C ILE A 148 -5.91 6.55 -5.27
N TYR A 149 -7.12 7.07 -5.48
CA TYR A 149 -7.33 8.27 -6.29
C TYR A 149 -6.86 9.53 -5.58
N PRO A 150 -7.24 9.80 -4.31
CA PRO A 150 -6.82 11.01 -3.62
C PRO A 150 -5.30 11.24 -3.59
N PRO A 151 -4.44 10.28 -3.17
CA PRO A 151 -3.00 10.52 -3.18
C PRO A 151 -2.45 10.64 -4.61
N PHE A 152 -2.96 9.86 -5.57
CA PHE A 152 -2.53 9.95 -6.97
C PHE A 152 -2.84 11.32 -7.60
N ASP A 153 -4.04 11.86 -7.35
CA ASP A 153 -4.48 13.16 -7.85
C ASP A 153 -3.68 14.32 -7.24
N VAL A 154 -3.24 14.19 -5.98
CA VAL A 154 -2.30 15.15 -5.37
C VAL A 154 -0.98 15.17 -6.14
N VAL A 155 -0.42 14.00 -6.45
CA VAL A 155 0.84 13.95 -7.22
C VAL A 155 0.68 14.55 -8.60
N LYS A 156 -0.39 14.21 -9.32
CA LYS A 156 -0.66 14.79 -10.65
C LYS A 156 -0.73 16.31 -10.62
N ARG A 157 -1.42 16.88 -9.62
CA ARG A 157 -1.48 18.34 -9.43
C ARG A 157 -0.11 18.94 -9.16
N ASN A 158 0.69 18.31 -8.31
CA ASN A 158 2.05 18.78 -8.02
C ASN A 158 2.98 18.66 -9.24
N ILE A 159 2.81 17.63 -10.08
CA ILE A 159 3.56 17.48 -11.35
C ILE A 159 3.19 18.63 -12.29
N ALA A 160 1.89 18.89 -12.48
CA ALA A 160 1.41 19.97 -13.33
C ALA A 160 1.88 21.36 -12.85
N ALA A 161 2.03 21.55 -11.54
CA ALA A 161 2.56 22.76 -10.93
C ALA A 161 4.10 22.85 -10.95
N GLY A 162 4.81 21.81 -11.39
CA GLY A 162 6.28 21.77 -11.36
C GLY A 162 6.87 21.65 -9.94
N SER A 163 6.07 21.23 -8.95
CA SER A 163 6.42 21.20 -7.53
C SER A 163 6.32 19.80 -6.91
N ALA A 164 6.27 18.74 -7.73
CA ALA A 164 6.16 17.36 -7.25
C ALA A 164 7.41 16.92 -6.46
N PRO A 165 7.25 16.51 -5.18
CA PRO A 165 8.34 15.90 -4.45
C PRO A 165 8.77 14.57 -5.09
N PRO A 166 10.04 14.14 -4.92
CA PRO A 166 10.51 12.87 -5.44
C PRO A 166 9.70 11.68 -4.89
N SER A 167 9.10 10.91 -5.78
CA SER A 167 8.26 9.74 -5.47
C SER A 167 8.25 8.74 -6.62
N PHE A 168 7.75 7.53 -6.38
CA PHE A 168 7.55 6.55 -7.43
C PHE A 168 6.69 7.11 -8.56
N VAL A 169 5.52 7.68 -8.24
CA VAL A 169 4.59 8.21 -9.24
C VAL A 169 5.24 9.34 -10.04
N ALA A 170 5.87 10.32 -9.37
CA ALA A 170 6.52 11.44 -10.06
C ALA A 170 7.67 10.97 -10.98
N ASN A 171 8.51 10.05 -10.49
CA ASN A 171 9.60 9.50 -11.29
C ASN A 171 9.08 8.69 -12.49
N ALA A 172 8.02 7.90 -12.30
CA ALA A 172 7.43 7.11 -13.37
C ALA A 172 6.82 7.99 -14.46
N PHE A 173 6.19 9.12 -14.10
CA PHE A 173 5.71 10.10 -15.08
C PHE A 173 6.87 10.78 -15.83
N ASP A 174 7.93 11.21 -15.14
CA ASP A 174 9.11 11.85 -15.76
C ASP A 174 9.81 10.90 -16.76
N GLU A 175 10.06 9.65 -16.37
CA GLU A 175 10.67 8.64 -17.24
C GLU A 175 9.83 8.39 -18.49
N LYS A 176 8.49 8.37 -18.35
CA LYS A 176 7.57 8.15 -19.47
C LYS A 176 7.46 9.36 -20.40
N LEU A 177 7.48 10.57 -19.86
CA LEU A 177 7.55 11.81 -20.65
C LEU A 177 8.80 11.84 -21.52
N ARG A 178 9.96 11.45 -20.96
CA ARG A 178 11.23 11.40 -21.70
C ARG A 178 11.24 10.35 -22.82
N ALA A 179 10.51 9.27 -22.66
CA ALA A 179 10.49 8.16 -23.60
C ALA A 179 9.46 8.29 -24.75
N GLY A 180 8.60 9.33 -24.74
CA GLY A 180 7.74 9.68 -25.88
C GLY A 180 6.73 8.60 -26.30
N TYR A 181 6.10 7.91 -25.34
CA TYR A 181 5.22 6.77 -25.62
C TYR A 181 3.86 7.14 -26.23
N LYS A 182 3.34 6.22 -27.07
CA LYS A 182 2.13 6.38 -27.91
C LYS A 182 0.77 6.23 -27.18
N ASP A 183 0.73 5.68 -25.96
CA ASP A 183 -0.50 5.46 -25.19
C ASP A 183 -0.37 6.00 -23.76
N ALA A 184 -0.66 7.29 -23.58
CA ALA A 184 -0.53 7.95 -22.30
C ALA A 184 -1.55 7.44 -21.26
N ALA A 185 -2.76 7.07 -21.69
CA ALA A 185 -3.83 6.64 -20.80
C ALA A 185 -3.52 5.28 -20.17
N TYR A 186 -3.09 4.30 -20.97
CA TYR A 186 -2.70 2.99 -20.45
C TYR A 186 -1.51 3.08 -19.50
N GLN A 187 -0.53 3.94 -19.78
CA GLN A 187 0.62 4.11 -18.88
C GLN A 187 0.22 4.77 -17.56
N GLU A 188 -0.66 5.76 -17.59
CA GLU A 188 -1.20 6.36 -16.38
C GLU A 188 -1.91 5.32 -15.50
N ASP A 189 -2.73 4.45 -16.12
CA ASP A 189 -3.39 3.35 -15.42
C ASP A 189 -2.37 2.40 -14.78
N VAL A 190 -1.34 1.97 -15.51
CA VAL A 190 -0.27 1.11 -14.96
C VAL A 190 0.45 1.78 -13.78
N ILE A 191 0.80 3.07 -13.88
CA ILE A 191 1.47 3.78 -12.79
C ILE A 191 0.56 3.83 -11.55
N ARG A 192 -0.72 4.16 -11.75
CA ARG A 192 -1.72 4.22 -10.67
C ARG A 192 -1.87 2.85 -9.99
N GLU A 193 -2.02 1.79 -10.77
CA GLU A 193 -2.21 0.42 -10.28
C GLU A 193 -0.98 -0.14 -9.55
N VAL A 194 0.23 0.13 -10.06
CA VAL A 194 1.47 -0.19 -9.35
C VAL A 194 1.58 0.62 -8.05
N SER A 195 1.21 1.91 -8.06
CA SER A 195 1.25 2.75 -6.84
C SER A 195 0.31 2.23 -5.74
N LEU A 196 -0.89 1.76 -6.10
CA LEU A 196 -1.78 1.11 -5.15
C LEU A 196 -1.16 -0.17 -4.60
N SER A 197 -0.61 -1.01 -5.48
CA SER A 197 -0.02 -2.29 -5.08
C SER A 197 1.11 -2.07 -4.07
N LEU A 198 1.92 -1.03 -4.27
CA LEU A 198 2.94 -0.59 -3.31
C LEU A 198 2.29 -0.14 -2.00
N TYR A 199 1.27 0.70 -2.05
CA TYR A 199 0.61 1.22 -0.85
C TYR A 199 -0.01 0.09 0.00
N ALA A 200 -0.76 -0.81 -0.63
CA ALA A 200 -1.37 -1.95 0.05
C ALA A 200 -0.31 -2.90 0.63
N ALA A 201 0.68 -3.32 -0.17
CA ALA A 201 1.68 -4.26 0.31
C ALA A 201 2.60 -3.66 1.38
N GLY A 202 3.01 -2.40 1.24
CA GLY A 202 3.96 -1.74 2.13
C GLY A 202 3.39 -1.30 3.47
N SER A 203 2.05 -1.22 3.60
CA SER A 203 1.39 -0.76 4.83
C SER A 203 1.19 -1.86 5.87
N ASP A 204 0.76 -3.06 5.50
CA ASP A 204 0.46 -4.11 6.49
C ASP A 204 1.62 -5.10 6.71
N THR A 205 2.27 -5.56 5.65
CA THR A 205 3.33 -6.59 5.75
C THR A 205 4.55 -6.10 6.54
N THR A 206 4.94 -4.85 6.32
CA THR A 206 6.04 -4.18 7.05
C THR A 206 5.72 -4.10 8.54
N VAL A 207 4.49 -3.74 8.89
CA VAL A 207 4.05 -3.59 10.29
C VAL A 207 4.13 -4.92 11.00
N ASN A 208 3.57 -5.97 10.39
CA ASN A 208 3.60 -7.31 10.97
C ASN A 208 5.03 -7.84 11.11
N THR A 209 5.89 -7.60 10.12
CA THR A 209 7.30 -8.01 10.16
C THR A 209 8.03 -7.34 11.32
N ILE A 210 7.91 -6.01 11.45
CA ILE A 210 8.56 -5.26 12.53
C ILE A 210 7.99 -5.67 13.89
N ALA A 211 6.68 -5.86 14.01
CA ALA A 211 6.05 -6.31 15.25
C ALA A 211 6.56 -7.67 15.71
N VAL A 212 6.66 -8.64 14.79
CA VAL A 212 7.22 -9.97 15.07
C VAL A 212 8.70 -9.89 15.42
N CYS A 213 9.48 -9.04 14.75
CA CYS A 213 10.89 -8.80 15.09
C CYS A 213 11.03 -8.22 16.51
N ILE A 214 10.22 -7.23 16.89
CA ILE A 214 10.23 -6.66 18.25
C ILE A 214 9.89 -7.75 19.26
N LEU A 215 8.83 -8.52 19.03
CA LEU A 215 8.43 -9.61 19.92
C LEU A 215 9.56 -10.65 20.07
N GLY A 216 10.17 -11.08 18.97
CA GLY A 216 11.26 -12.04 18.98
C GLY A 216 12.50 -11.55 19.75
N LEU A 217 12.85 -10.26 19.60
CA LEU A 217 13.97 -9.65 20.32
C LEU A 217 13.69 -9.49 21.83
N LEU A 218 12.42 -9.26 22.21
CA LEU A 218 12.02 -9.22 23.62
C LEU A 218 12.05 -10.61 24.27
N ASP A 219 11.70 -11.66 23.52
CA ASP A 219 11.74 -13.06 23.97
C ASP A 219 13.19 -13.61 24.04
N HIS A 220 14.11 -13.04 23.25
CA HIS A 220 15.53 -13.44 23.18
C HIS A 220 16.48 -12.25 23.44
N PRO A 221 16.56 -11.71 24.68
CA PRO A 221 17.38 -10.53 24.98
C PRO A 221 18.88 -10.71 24.69
N GLU A 222 19.40 -11.93 24.71
CA GLU A 222 20.78 -12.25 24.34
C GLU A 222 21.06 -12.04 22.85
N VAL A 223 20.07 -12.26 21.99
CA VAL A 223 20.15 -11.95 20.55
C VAL A 223 20.15 -10.43 20.36
N LEU A 224 19.28 -9.71 21.06
CA LEU A 224 19.25 -8.24 21.03
C LEU A 224 20.60 -7.63 21.45
N LYS A 225 21.20 -8.12 22.54
CA LYS A 225 22.51 -7.64 23.01
C LYS A 225 23.61 -7.89 21.97
N LYS A 226 23.62 -9.05 21.32
CA LYS A 226 24.58 -9.35 20.26
C LYS A 226 24.42 -8.41 19.06
N ALA A 227 23.18 -8.15 18.64
CA ALA A 227 22.90 -7.22 17.54
C ALA A 227 23.30 -5.78 17.88
N GLN A 228 23.13 -5.34 19.13
CA GLN A 228 23.62 -4.03 19.60
C GLN A 228 25.15 -3.93 19.49
N VAL A 229 25.88 -4.93 19.97
CA VAL A 229 27.36 -4.96 19.89
C VAL A 229 27.89 -4.97 18.46
N GLU A 230 27.14 -5.49 17.49
CA GLU A 230 27.54 -5.44 16.07
C GLU A 230 27.36 -4.05 15.43
N ILE A 231 26.40 -3.26 15.94
CA ILE A 231 26.07 -1.94 15.41
C ILE A 231 26.90 -0.83 16.09
N ASP A 232 27.17 -0.98 17.39
CA ASP A 232 27.97 -0.05 18.22
C ASP A 232 29.45 0.01 17.79
#